data_AF-A0ABD5S0G3-F1
#
_entry.id   AF-A0ABD5S0G3-F1
#
_cell.length_a   1.000
_cell.length_b   1.000
_cell.length_c   1.000
_cell.angle_alpha   90.00
_cell.angle_beta   90.00
_cell.angle_gamma   90.00
#
_symmetry.space_group_name_H-M   'P 1'
#
loop_
_entity.id
_entity.type
_entity.pdbx_description
1 polymer ?
#
loop_
_entity_poly.entity_id
_entity_poly.type
_entity_poly.pdbx_seq_one_letter_code
_entity_poly.pdbx_strand_id
1 'polypeptide(L)'
;MSDADPGNDYEELGLVAGLEIHQQLDTATKLFCGCPTDRREPEESTRRFTRFLHPTKSELGELDEAAVEESRVDREFEYLSFDTTCLVEEDDEPPSRVDREALDVAMQIGTMLDTSVVDQVHVMRKIVVDGSNTSGFQRTMLVGQDGEIETSEGPVGIEDLMLEEESAGRVAETDDGVRYSLDRLGIPLVEIGTSPDIRSPAQAREAAERIGMFLRSTGKVKRGLGTIRQDVNVSIADGARVEIKGVQALDQIGEIVDNEVSRQVALLEIRDELRERDASVGEVQDATEVFADTESGVLESVIDGGKVAAVPLYGFAGLVGRELQPDRRLGTEFSDHAKRHGAGGIFHTDELPAYGVTEGEVV
;
A
#
# COMPACT_ATOMS: atom_id res chain seq x y z
N MET A 1 -9.04 0.07 30.75
CA MET A 1 -10.49 0.33 30.65
C MET A 1 -10.60 1.76 30.15
N SER A 2 -10.36 1.95 28.86
CA SER A 2 -10.58 3.21 28.17
C SER A 2 -12.05 3.29 27.81
N ASP A 3 -12.61 4.48 27.97
CA ASP A 3 -13.96 4.83 27.57
C ASP A 3 -14.19 4.42 26.12
N ALA A 4 -15.10 3.46 25.89
CA ALA A 4 -15.57 3.13 24.57
C ALA A 4 -16.40 4.31 24.07
N ASP A 5 -15.95 4.93 22.98
CA ASP A 5 -16.75 5.78 22.10
C ASP A 5 -18.11 5.10 21.85
N PRO A 6 -19.25 5.80 21.67
CA PRO A 6 -20.49 5.16 21.28
C PRO A 6 -20.23 4.52 19.92
N GLY A 7 -19.88 3.23 19.92
CA GLY A 7 -19.28 2.58 18.78
C GLY A 7 -20.12 2.76 17.52
N ASN A 8 -19.44 2.99 16.40
CA ASN A 8 -20.05 3.06 15.08
C ASN A 8 -21.01 1.88 14.88
N ASP A 9 -22.24 2.15 14.44
CA ASP A 9 -23.14 1.10 13.97
C ASP A 9 -22.69 0.68 12.56
N TYR A 10 -21.80 -0.31 12.49
CA TYR A 10 -21.20 -0.76 11.24
C TYR A 10 -22.24 -1.33 10.25
N GLU A 11 -23.36 -1.87 10.75
CA GLU A 11 -24.44 -2.37 9.90
C GLU A 11 -25.19 -1.21 9.24
N GLU A 12 -25.54 -0.16 10.00
CA GLU A 12 -26.17 1.04 9.47
C GLU A 12 -25.27 1.79 8.47
N LEU A 13 -23.98 1.87 8.78
CA LEU A 13 -22.98 2.49 7.90
C LEU A 13 -22.69 1.66 6.63
N GLY A 14 -23.13 0.40 6.60
CA GLY A 14 -22.85 -0.52 5.51
C GLY A 14 -21.36 -0.78 5.35
N LEU A 15 -20.64 -1.02 6.46
CA LEU A 15 -19.23 -1.38 6.44
C LEU A 15 -19.02 -2.64 5.60
N VAL A 16 -18.09 -2.52 4.65
CA VAL A 16 -17.54 -3.63 3.90
C VAL A 16 -16.02 -3.53 3.93
N ALA A 17 -15.37 -4.58 4.41
CA ALA A 17 -13.93 -4.73 4.41
C ALA A 17 -13.47 -5.99 3.69
N GLY A 18 -12.19 -6.01 3.30
CA GLY A 18 -11.50 -7.16 2.71
C GLY A 18 -10.03 -7.15 3.11
N LEU A 19 -9.42 -8.33 3.11
CA LEU A 19 -8.01 -8.54 3.44
C LEU A 19 -7.27 -9.08 2.21
N GLU A 20 -6.07 -8.58 1.98
CA GLU A 20 -5.13 -9.14 1.01
C GLU A 20 -3.86 -9.52 1.76
N ILE A 21 -3.49 -10.80 1.71
CA ILE A 21 -2.38 -11.34 2.51
C ILE A 21 -1.36 -11.99 1.58
N HIS A 22 -0.13 -11.48 1.60
CA HIS A 22 1.02 -12.09 0.95
C HIS A 22 1.90 -12.81 1.95
N GLN A 23 2.19 -14.09 1.73
CA GLN A 23 3.02 -14.88 2.63
C GLN A 23 4.10 -15.64 1.87
N GLN A 24 5.36 -15.44 2.25
CA GLN A 24 6.49 -16.18 1.67
C GLN A 24 6.47 -17.63 2.14
N LEU A 25 6.71 -18.55 1.21
CA LEU A 25 6.85 -19.97 1.48
C LEU A 25 8.31 -20.30 1.82
N ASP A 26 8.50 -21.26 2.73
CA ASP A 26 9.82 -21.71 3.18
C ASP A 26 10.27 -22.95 2.42
N THR A 27 10.35 -22.81 1.09
CA THR A 27 10.77 -23.87 0.18
C THR A 27 12.29 -23.92 0.05
N ALA A 28 12.81 -25.09 -0.36
CA ALA A 28 14.24 -25.26 -0.60
C ALA A 28 14.75 -24.38 -1.75
N THR A 29 13.91 -24.16 -2.78
CA THR A 29 14.25 -23.40 -3.98
C THR A 29 13.23 -22.33 -4.32
N LYS A 30 13.67 -21.31 -5.06
CA LYS A 30 12.83 -20.26 -5.64
C LYS A 30 11.83 -20.82 -6.65
N LEU A 31 10.79 -20.03 -6.95
CA LEU A 31 9.60 -20.52 -7.67
C LEU A 31 9.89 -20.98 -9.10
N PHE A 32 10.85 -20.35 -9.77
CA PHE A 32 11.15 -20.57 -11.18
C PHE A 32 12.65 -20.81 -11.48
N CYS A 33 13.46 -21.10 -10.45
CA CYS A 33 14.87 -21.46 -10.59
C CYS A 33 15.34 -22.33 -9.41
N GLY A 34 16.55 -22.92 -9.54
CA GLY A 34 17.13 -23.79 -8.50
C GLY A 34 17.84 -23.07 -7.36
N CYS A 35 17.73 -21.74 -7.28
CA CYS A 35 18.41 -20.94 -6.26
C CYS A 35 17.72 -21.08 -4.90
N PRO A 36 18.47 -21.00 -3.79
CA PRO A 36 17.91 -21.06 -2.44
C PRO A 36 17.06 -19.82 -2.11
N THR A 37 16.22 -19.93 -1.08
CA THR A 37 15.34 -18.86 -0.60
C THR A 37 15.92 -18.08 0.60
N ASP A 38 17.24 -18.15 0.77
CA ASP A 38 17.98 -17.49 1.85
C ASP A 38 18.17 -15.99 1.58
N ARG A 39 18.14 -15.19 2.65
CA ARG A 39 18.46 -13.76 2.58
C ARG A 39 19.97 -13.53 2.61
N ARG A 40 20.44 -12.51 1.91
CA ARG A 40 21.84 -12.12 1.82
C ARG A 40 22.01 -10.65 2.16
N GLU A 41 23.12 -10.32 2.81
CA GLU A 41 23.46 -8.92 3.08
C GLU A 41 23.99 -8.27 1.79
N PRO A 42 23.61 -7.02 1.46
CA PRO A 42 24.05 -6.35 0.23
C PRO A 42 25.57 -6.34 0.00
N GLU A 43 26.36 -6.30 1.07
CA GLU A 43 27.83 -6.32 1.03
C GLU A 43 28.41 -7.65 0.54
N GLU A 44 27.64 -8.74 0.62
CA GLU A 44 28.02 -10.07 0.14
C GLU A 44 27.83 -10.24 -1.38
N SER A 45 27.32 -9.21 -2.06
CA SER A 45 27.13 -9.23 -3.50
C SER A 45 28.44 -9.51 -4.24
N THR A 46 28.40 -10.49 -5.13
CA THR A 46 29.56 -10.92 -5.92
C THR A 46 29.62 -10.22 -7.27
N ARG A 47 28.48 -9.69 -7.74
CA ARG A 47 28.36 -8.96 -8.99
C ARG A 47 27.27 -7.90 -8.89
N ARG A 48 27.40 -6.87 -9.73
CA ARG A 48 26.42 -5.82 -9.93
C ARG A 48 26.21 -5.58 -11.41
N PHE A 49 25.00 -5.23 -11.80
CA PHE A 49 24.66 -4.85 -13.16
C PHE A 49 23.50 -3.86 -13.15
N THR A 50 23.33 -3.11 -14.23
CA THR A 50 22.26 -2.14 -14.37
C THR A 50 21.33 -2.48 -15.52
N ARG A 51 20.05 -2.10 -15.40
CA ARG A 51 19.07 -2.18 -16.49
C ARG A 51 18.16 -0.95 -16.51
N PHE A 52 17.54 -0.75 -17.67
CA PHE A 52 16.44 0.17 -17.89
C PHE A 52 15.22 -0.66 -18.28
N LEU A 53 14.08 -0.37 -17.66
CA LEU A 53 12.80 -0.94 -18.08
C LEU A 53 12.14 0.03 -19.06
N HIS A 54 11.51 -0.52 -20.09
CA HIS A 54 10.81 0.27 -21.09
C HIS A 54 9.33 -0.10 -21.11
N PRO A 55 8.42 0.90 -21.07
CA PRO A 55 6.99 0.63 -21.20
C PRO A 55 6.70 0.03 -22.57
N THR A 56 5.80 -0.96 -22.60
CA THR A 56 5.33 -1.57 -23.84
C THR A 56 3.96 -1.01 -24.20
N LYS A 57 3.72 -0.84 -25.50
CA LYS A 57 2.41 -0.38 -26.01
C LYS A 57 1.41 -1.53 -25.92
N SER A 58 0.17 -1.22 -25.56
CA SER A 58 -0.94 -2.15 -25.73
C SER A 58 -1.12 -2.52 -27.21
N GLU A 59 -1.88 -3.58 -27.48
CA GLU A 59 -2.22 -3.99 -28.85
C GLU A 59 -2.93 -2.89 -29.65
N LEU A 60 -3.60 -1.95 -28.97
CA LEU A 60 -4.27 -0.79 -29.55
C LEU A 60 -3.33 0.41 -29.80
N GLY A 61 -2.05 0.27 -29.45
CA GLY A 61 -1.05 1.33 -29.57
C GLY A 61 -1.12 2.37 -28.44
N GLU A 62 -2.04 2.20 -27.50
CA GLU A 62 -2.20 3.02 -26.31
C GLU A 62 -1.14 2.62 -25.28
N LEU A 63 -0.46 3.62 -24.70
CA LEU A 63 0.47 3.41 -23.61
C LEU A 63 -0.30 3.57 -22.29
N ASP A 64 -0.04 2.69 -21.34
CA ASP A 64 -0.54 2.80 -19.98
C ASP A 64 -0.08 4.13 -19.36
N GLU A 65 -1.02 4.97 -18.89
CA GLU A 65 -0.72 6.32 -18.39
C GLU A 65 0.24 6.29 -17.18
N ALA A 66 0.13 5.30 -16.30
CA ALA A 66 1.01 5.15 -15.15
C ALA A 66 2.41 4.70 -15.60
N ALA A 67 2.50 3.76 -16.55
CA ALA A 67 3.77 3.35 -17.13
C ALA A 67 4.43 4.50 -17.92
N VAL A 68 3.65 5.39 -18.54
CA VAL A 68 4.16 6.60 -19.21
C VAL A 68 4.70 7.60 -18.20
N GLU A 69 3.96 7.88 -17.13
CA GLU A 69 4.39 8.79 -16.08
C GLU A 69 5.68 8.32 -15.42
N GLU A 70 5.79 7.01 -15.14
CA GLU A 70 7.01 6.42 -14.62
C GLU A 70 8.17 6.46 -15.65
N SER A 71 7.88 6.24 -16.93
CA SER A 71 8.88 6.32 -18.02
C SER A 71 9.34 7.74 -18.38
N ARG A 72 8.66 8.80 -17.90
CA ARG A 72 9.14 10.18 -18.08
C ARG A 72 10.44 10.44 -17.32
N VAL A 73 10.79 9.54 -16.40
CA VAL A 73 12.08 9.47 -15.74
C VAL A 73 12.76 8.20 -16.25
N ASP A 74 13.77 8.33 -17.12
CA ASP A 74 14.67 7.21 -17.44
C ASP A 74 15.39 6.83 -16.15
N ARG A 75 14.86 5.83 -15.42
CA ARG A 75 15.42 5.35 -14.16
C ARG A 75 16.35 4.18 -14.45
N GLU A 76 17.60 4.31 -14.02
CA GLU A 76 18.52 3.18 -14.00
C GLU A 76 18.25 2.32 -12.75
N PHE A 77 18.06 1.02 -12.94
CA PHE A 77 17.95 0.06 -11.85
C PHE A 77 19.25 -0.70 -11.71
N GLU A 78 19.88 -0.61 -10.54
CA GLU A 78 21.08 -1.38 -10.20
C GLU A 78 20.67 -2.65 -9.44
N TYR A 79 21.15 -3.81 -9.87
CA TYR A 79 20.87 -5.09 -9.23
C TYR A 79 22.13 -5.70 -8.62
N LEU A 80 22.02 -6.13 -7.37
CA LEU A 80 23.04 -6.90 -6.67
C LEU A 80 22.77 -8.39 -6.86
N SER A 81 23.73 -9.10 -7.46
CA SER A 81 23.70 -10.56 -7.60
C SER A 81 24.78 -11.23 -6.75
N PHE A 82 24.55 -12.50 -6.43
CA PHE A 82 25.30 -13.29 -5.44
C PHE A 82 25.78 -14.60 -6.06
N ASP A 83 26.64 -15.32 -5.34
CA ASP A 83 26.99 -16.71 -5.67
C ASP A 83 25.81 -17.70 -5.54
N THR A 84 24.67 -17.24 -5.01
CA THR A 84 23.42 -18.00 -4.84
C THR A 84 22.31 -17.56 -5.80
N THR A 85 22.54 -16.57 -6.65
CA THR A 85 21.60 -16.16 -7.71
C THR A 85 22.01 -16.76 -9.06
N CYS A 86 21.09 -16.84 -10.02
CA CYS A 86 21.32 -17.37 -11.36
C CYS A 86 20.80 -16.44 -12.47
N LEU A 87 21.02 -16.87 -13.72
CA LEU A 87 20.63 -16.11 -14.92
C LEU A 87 19.12 -15.90 -15.05
N VAL A 88 18.29 -16.73 -14.41
CA VAL A 88 16.83 -16.52 -14.38
C VAL A 88 16.49 -15.25 -13.60
N GLU A 89 17.13 -15.02 -12.46
CA GLU A 89 16.93 -13.78 -11.67
C GLU A 89 17.53 -12.56 -12.37
N GLU A 90 18.57 -12.73 -13.19
CA GLU A 90 19.18 -11.65 -13.98
C GLU A 90 18.45 -11.34 -15.31
N ASP A 91 17.36 -12.07 -15.61
CA ASP A 91 16.62 -12.04 -16.89
C ASP A 91 17.49 -12.37 -18.13
N ASP A 92 18.45 -13.28 -17.95
CA ASP A 92 19.38 -13.76 -18.98
C ASP A 92 19.19 -15.24 -19.34
N GLU A 93 18.26 -15.94 -18.67
CA GLU A 93 17.87 -17.33 -18.98
C GLU A 93 16.35 -17.50 -18.85
N PRO A 94 15.68 -18.26 -19.75
CA PRO A 94 14.29 -18.63 -19.54
C PRO A 94 14.11 -19.40 -18.22
N PRO A 95 13.05 -19.14 -17.46
CA PRO A 95 12.86 -19.83 -16.19
C PRO A 95 12.60 -21.32 -16.36
N SER A 96 12.86 -22.02 -15.27
CA SER A 96 12.50 -23.42 -15.14
C SER A 96 10.98 -23.59 -14.94
N ARG A 97 10.56 -24.84 -14.72
CA ARG A 97 9.17 -25.11 -14.35
C ARG A 97 8.91 -24.64 -12.91
N VAL A 98 7.63 -24.36 -12.63
CA VAL A 98 7.14 -24.07 -11.27
C VAL A 98 7.70 -25.08 -10.27
N ASP A 99 8.25 -24.57 -9.18
CA ASP A 99 8.72 -25.37 -8.06
C ASP A 99 7.59 -26.24 -7.49
N ARG A 100 7.84 -27.55 -7.39
CA ARG A 100 6.81 -28.50 -6.97
C ARG A 100 6.49 -28.39 -5.48
N GLU A 101 7.49 -28.07 -4.66
CA GLU A 101 7.26 -27.89 -3.23
C GLU A 101 6.33 -26.70 -3.00
N ALA A 102 6.60 -25.56 -3.62
CA ALA A 102 5.78 -24.36 -3.58
C ALA A 102 4.33 -24.64 -4.02
N LEU A 103 4.14 -25.35 -5.13
CA LEU A 103 2.82 -25.72 -5.62
C LEU A 103 2.07 -26.64 -4.64
N ASP A 104 2.75 -27.65 -4.08
CA ASP A 104 2.17 -28.55 -3.08
C ASP A 104 1.74 -27.79 -1.82
N VAL A 105 2.54 -26.80 -1.37
CA VAL A 105 2.16 -25.94 -0.23
C VAL A 105 0.97 -25.06 -0.58
N ALA A 106 0.94 -24.45 -1.77
CA ALA A 106 -0.18 -23.63 -2.21
C ALA A 106 -1.48 -24.45 -2.27
N MET A 107 -1.44 -25.68 -2.81
CA MET A 107 -2.61 -26.58 -2.82
C MET A 107 -3.03 -27.00 -1.41
N GLN A 108 -2.07 -27.23 -0.51
CA GLN A 108 -2.34 -27.51 0.91
C GLN A 108 -3.06 -26.33 1.58
N ILE A 109 -2.61 -25.10 1.32
CA ILE A 109 -3.25 -23.87 1.80
C ILE A 109 -4.66 -23.73 1.20
N GLY A 110 -4.82 -23.96 -0.10
CA GLY A 110 -6.12 -23.91 -0.77
C GLY A 110 -7.13 -24.88 -0.16
N THR A 111 -6.69 -26.08 0.25
CA THR A 111 -7.55 -27.04 0.96
C THR A 111 -7.94 -26.55 2.36
N MET A 112 -7.03 -25.86 3.07
CA MET A 112 -7.32 -25.30 4.41
C MET A 112 -8.28 -24.10 4.35
N LEU A 113 -8.27 -23.37 3.23
CA LEU A 113 -9.14 -22.23 2.94
C LEU A 113 -10.45 -22.63 2.22
N ASP A 114 -10.68 -23.93 2.08
CA ASP A 114 -11.83 -24.52 1.35
C ASP A 114 -12.01 -23.98 -0.09
N THR A 115 -10.92 -23.59 -0.75
CA THR A 115 -10.97 -23.09 -2.13
C THR A 115 -11.18 -24.22 -3.14
N SER A 116 -11.90 -23.90 -4.21
CA SER A 116 -11.98 -24.70 -5.42
C SER A 116 -10.66 -24.58 -6.21
N VAL A 117 -9.80 -25.59 -6.08
CA VAL A 117 -8.51 -25.65 -6.79
C VAL A 117 -8.71 -25.80 -8.30
N VAL A 118 -7.96 -25.05 -9.10
CA VAL A 118 -8.05 -25.09 -10.57
C VAL A 118 -7.51 -26.41 -11.13
N ASP A 119 -8.11 -26.90 -12.23
CA ASP A 119 -7.64 -28.11 -12.92
C ASP A 119 -6.25 -27.93 -13.56
N GLN A 120 -5.95 -26.70 -14.00
CA GLN A 120 -4.70 -26.36 -14.65
C GLN A 120 -4.26 -24.93 -14.32
N VAL A 121 -3.10 -24.84 -13.67
CA VAL A 121 -2.45 -23.58 -13.35
C VAL A 121 -1.76 -23.00 -14.58
N HIS A 122 -1.98 -21.72 -14.85
CA HIS A 122 -1.35 -20.97 -15.94
C HIS A 122 -0.55 -19.80 -15.38
N VAL A 123 0.73 -19.71 -15.77
CA VAL A 123 1.63 -18.63 -15.34
C VAL A 123 1.36 -17.39 -16.17
N MET A 124 0.93 -16.33 -15.49
CA MET A 124 0.67 -15.01 -16.05
C MET A 124 1.84 -14.07 -15.77
N ARG A 125 1.85 -12.91 -16.44
CA ARG A 125 2.85 -11.85 -16.25
C ARG A 125 2.14 -10.56 -15.87
N LYS A 126 2.15 -10.24 -14.58
CA LYS A 126 1.65 -8.98 -14.03
C LYS A 126 2.73 -7.93 -14.25
N ILE A 127 2.47 -6.89 -15.06
CA ILE A 127 3.47 -5.88 -15.39
C ILE A 127 3.88 -5.11 -14.12
N VAL A 128 5.19 -4.96 -13.90
CA VAL A 128 5.78 -4.26 -12.76
C VAL A 128 6.94 -3.40 -13.28
N VAL A 129 6.76 -2.08 -13.22
CA VAL A 129 7.65 -1.10 -13.86
C VAL A 129 8.58 -0.37 -12.90
N ASP A 130 8.46 -0.63 -11.59
CA ASP A 130 9.25 0.02 -10.54
C ASP A 130 10.69 -0.50 -10.41
N GLY A 131 11.09 -1.47 -11.24
CA GLY A 131 12.40 -2.11 -11.22
C GLY A 131 12.55 -3.25 -10.21
N SER A 132 11.54 -3.54 -9.40
CA SER A 132 11.61 -4.63 -8.41
C SER A 132 11.59 -6.03 -9.02
N ASN A 133 11.19 -6.17 -10.29
CA ASN A 133 11.33 -7.38 -11.08
C ASN A 133 12.24 -7.12 -12.29
N THR A 134 13.34 -7.87 -12.41
CA THR A 134 14.34 -7.69 -13.49
C THR A 134 13.78 -7.86 -14.89
N SER A 135 12.72 -8.65 -15.04
CA SER A 135 12.02 -8.90 -16.30
C SER A 135 10.93 -7.85 -16.63
N GLY A 136 10.66 -6.90 -15.74
CA GLY A 136 9.59 -5.91 -15.88
C GLY A 136 8.18 -6.47 -15.64
N PHE A 137 8.07 -7.69 -15.10
CA PHE A 137 6.83 -8.30 -14.68
C PHE A 137 7.06 -9.31 -13.55
N GLN A 138 6.02 -9.54 -12.75
CA GLN A 138 5.93 -10.59 -11.75
C GLN A 138 5.21 -11.79 -12.36
N ARG A 139 5.74 -13.00 -12.17
CA ARG A 139 5.03 -14.22 -12.54
C ARG A 139 4.08 -14.62 -11.44
N THR A 140 2.80 -14.68 -11.79
CA THR A 140 1.70 -14.96 -10.86
C THR A 140 0.77 -15.99 -11.49
N MET A 141 0.21 -16.90 -10.70
CA MET A 141 -0.71 -17.92 -11.20
C MET A 141 -1.81 -18.22 -10.20
N LEU A 142 -3.03 -18.36 -10.71
CA LEU A 142 -4.19 -18.73 -9.93
C LEU A 142 -4.12 -20.21 -9.54
N VAL A 143 -4.30 -20.50 -8.25
CA VAL A 143 -4.28 -21.86 -7.70
C VAL A 143 -5.68 -22.30 -7.26
N GLY A 144 -6.47 -21.42 -6.65
CA GLY A 144 -7.84 -21.72 -6.24
C GLY A 144 -8.68 -20.46 -6.05
N GLN A 145 -10.00 -20.62 -6.06
CA GLN A 145 -10.99 -19.55 -5.88
C GLN A 145 -12.18 -20.05 -5.07
N ASP A 146 -13.11 -19.17 -4.76
CA ASP A 146 -14.43 -19.51 -4.18
C ASP A 146 -14.30 -20.37 -2.90
N GLY A 147 -13.39 -19.97 -2.01
CA GLY A 147 -13.22 -20.60 -0.69
C GLY A 147 -13.95 -19.83 0.41
N GLU A 148 -13.84 -20.32 1.64
CA GLU A 148 -14.40 -19.65 2.80
C GLU A 148 -13.67 -20.02 4.09
N ILE A 149 -13.71 -19.10 5.06
CA ILE A 149 -13.25 -19.35 6.42
C ILE A 149 -14.34 -18.97 7.43
N GLU A 150 -14.47 -19.79 8.47
CA GLU A 150 -15.44 -19.56 9.54
C GLU A 150 -14.92 -18.55 10.57
N THR A 151 -15.73 -17.53 10.86
CA THR A 151 -15.54 -16.59 11.98
C THR A 151 -16.74 -16.64 12.92
N SER A 152 -16.65 -16.01 14.09
CA SER A 152 -17.74 -15.93 15.06
C SER A 152 -18.96 -15.12 14.58
N GLU A 153 -18.77 -14.25 13.59
CA GLU A 153 -19.83 -13.40 12.99
C GLU A 153 -20.35 -13.96 11.65
N GLY A 154 -19.84 -15.11 11.22
CA GLY A 154 -20.21 -15.78 9.96
C GLY A 154 -19.01 -16.05 9.05
N PRO A 155 -19.23 -16.72 7.92
CA PRO A 155 -18.16 -17.01 6.98
C PRO A 155 -17.63 -15.75 6.33
N VAL A 156 -16.35 -15.76 5.99
CA VAL A 156 -15.68 -14.77 5.15
C VAL A 156 -15.21 -15.50 3.90
N GLY A 157 -15.63 -15.04 2.73
CA GLY A 157 -15.24 -15.63 1.46
C GLY A 157 -13.76 -15.44 1.16
N ILE A 158 -13.17 -16.40 0.45
CA ILE A 158 -11.84 -16.31 -0.16
C ILE A 158 -12.06 -16.21 -1.67
N GLU A 159 -11.79 -15.05 -2.24
CA GLU A 159 -12.02 -14.78 -3.67
C GLU A 159 -10.95 -15.48 -4.51
N ASP A 160 -9.69 -15.35 -4.13
CA ASP A 160 -8.57 -15.97 -4.83
C ASP A 160 -7.44 -16.42 -3.89
N LEU A 161 -6.76 -17.47 -4.37
CA LEU A 161 -5.46 -17.93 -3.89
C LEU A 161 -4.52 -17.99 -5.09
N MET A 162 -3.50 -17.13 -5.07
CA MET A 162 -2.46 -17.08 -6.09
C MET A 162 -1.14 -17.63 -5.54
N LEU A 163 -0.29 -18.13 -6.43
CA LEU A 163 1.11 -18.43 -6.18
C LEU A 163 1.97 -17.56 -7.11
N GLU A 164 2.92 -16.84 -6.55
CA GLU A 164 3.70 -15.86 -7.29
C GLU A 164 5.15 -15.71 -6.82
N GLU A 165 5.93 -14.99 -7.61
CA GLU A 165 7.28 -14.58 -7.26
C GLU A 165 7.26 -13.38 -6.32
N GLU A 166 8.02 -13.43 -5.22
CA GLU A 166 8.34 -12.22 -4.48
C GLU A 166 9.25 -11.28 -5.30
N SER A 167 9.11 -9.98 -5.07
CA SER A 167 9.91 -8.90 -5.64
C SER A 167 11.36 -8.85 -5.13
N ALA A 168 12.27 -8.20 -5.86
CA ALA A 168 13.63 -7.94 -5.39
C ALA A 168 13.63 -7.01 -4.16
N GLY A 169 14.60 -7.16 -3.25
CA GLY A 169 14.71 -6.36 -2.04
C GLY A 169 15.23 -4.96 -2.34
N ARG A 170 14.47 -3.89 -2.05
CA ARG A 170 14.96 -2.52 -2.20
C ARG A 170 16.09 -2.25 -1.18
N VAL A 171 17.26 -1.82 -1.65
CA VAL A 171 18.45 -1.57 -0.82
C VAL A 171 18.62 -0.09 -0.55
N ALA A 172 18.62 0.74 -1.59
CA ALA A 172 18.82 2.18 -1.48
C ALA A 172 18.29 2.92 -2.71
N GLU A 173 17.93 4.19 -2.54
CA GLU A 173 17.86 5.14 -3.65
C GLU A 173 19.29 5.53 -4.08
N THR A 174 19.48 5.70 -5.38
CA THR A 174 20.71 6.19 -6.00
C THR A 174 20.43 7.50 -6.72
N ASP A 175 21.48 8.21 -7.16
CA ASP A 175 21.33 9.44 -7.93
C ASP A 175 20.56 9.20 -9.26
N ASP A 176 20.73 8.01 -9.85
CA ASP A 176 20.19 7.63 -11.15
C ASP A 176 18.93 6.74 -11.07
N GLY A 177 18.53 6.29 -9.87
CA GLY A 177 17.36 5.43 -9.69
C GLY A 177 17.36 4.65 -8.37
N VAL A 178 17.27 3.32 -8.45
CA VAL A 178 17.11 2.45 -7.27
C VAL A 178 18.02 1.23 -7.35
N ARG A 179 18.63 0.87 -6.23
CA ARG A 179 19.39 -0.37 -6.05
C ARG A 179 18.52 -1.46 -5.42
N TYR A 180 18.52 -2.64 -6.05
CA TYR A 180 17.80 -3.83 -5.60
C TYR A 180 18.75 -5.00 -5.32
N SER A 181 18.36 -5.86 -4.38
CA SER A 181 19.00 -7.14 -4.07
C SER A 181 18.20 -8.30 -4.65
N LEU A 182 18.87 -9.17 -5.43
CA LEU A 182 18.23 -10.30 -6.09
C LEU A 182 18.06 -11.54 -5.20
N ASP A 183 18.62 -11.56 -3.99
CA ASP A 183 18.43 -12.64 -3.02
C ASP A 183 16.94 -12.93 -2.76
N ARG A 184 16.11 -11.88 -2.70
CA ARG A 184 14.65 -11.98 -2.48
C ARG A 184 13.86 -12.36 -3.74
N LEU A 185 14.28 -11.88 -4.91
CA LEU A 185 13.53 -12.03 -6.15
C LEU A 185 13.25 -13.51 -6.44
N GLY A 186 11.99 -13.87 -6.65
CA GLY A 186 11.58 -15.24 -7.00
C GLY A 186 11.38 -16.18 -5.82
N ILE A 187 11.53 -15.74 -4.55
CA ILE A 187 11.05 -16.53 -3.41
C ILE A 187 9.55 -16.80 -3.60
N PRO A 188 9.05 -18.04 -3.45
CA PRO A 188 7.64 -18.31 -3.65
C PRO A 188 6.78 -17.61 -2.60
N LEU A 189 5.67 -17.04 -3.05
CA LEU A 189 4.75 -16.26 -2.25
C LEU A 189 3.33 -16.72 -2.58
N VAL A 190 2.49 -16.92 -1.55
CA VAL A 190 1.04 -17.02 -1.78
C VAL A 190 0.39 -15.67 -1.53
N GLU A 191 -0.55 -15.30 -2.39
CA GLU A 191 -1.45 -14.16 -2.21
C GLU A 191 -2.85 -14.73 -1.93
N ILE A 192 -3.49 -14.26 -0.87
CA ILE A 192 -4.84 -14.64 -0.48
C ILE A 192 -5.69 -13.37 -0.42
N GLY A 193 -6.66 -13.25 -1.33
CA GLY A 193 -7.66 -12.20 -1.31
C GLY A 193 -8.96 -12.70 -0.69
N THR A 194 -9.46 -12.00 0.33
CA THR A 194 -10.81 -12.26 0.84
C THR A 194 -11.85 -11.54 0.00
N SER A 195 -13.06 -12.10 -0.04
CA SER A 195 -14.22 -11.38 -0.53
C SER A 195 -14.47 -10.09 0.28
N PRO A 196 -15.09 -9.07 -0.33
CA PRO A 196 -15.49 -7.85 0.37
C PRO A 196 -16.80 -8.11 1.15
N ASP A 197 -16.75 -9.00 2.14
CA ASP A 197 -17.93 -9.43 2.92
C ASP A 197 -17.71 -9.37 4.44
N ILE A 198 -16.58 -8.82 4.89
CA ILE A 198 -16.29 -8.54 6.30
C ILE A 198 -17.07 -7.28 6.72
N ARG A 199 -17.84 -7.37 7.81
CA ARG A 199 -18.81 -6.35 8.23
C ARG A 199 -18.50 -5.68 9.56
N SER A 200 -17.44 -6.11 10.24
CA SER A 200 -17.02 -5.49 11.51
C SER A 200 -15.50 -5.52 11.68
N PRO A 201 -14.94 -4.59 12.46
CA PRO A 201 -13.54 -4.67 12.89
C PRO A 201 -13.16 -5.98 13.58
N ALA A 202 -14.08 -6.56 14.36
CA ALA A 202 -13.85 -7.80 15.09
C ALA A 202 -13.74 -8.99 14.13
N GLN A 203 -14.64 -9.07 13.15
CA GLN A 203 -14.60 -10.08 12.09
C GLN A 203 -13.34 -9.95 11.23
N ALA A 204 -12.91 -8.73 10.89
CA ALA A 204 -11.67 -8.49 10.13
C ALA A 204 -10.45 -9.07 10.85
N ARG A 205 -10.33 -8.79 12.15
CA ARG A 205 -9.26 -9.33 12.98
C ARG A 205 -9.33 -10.85 13.08
N GLU A 206 -10.51 -11.42 13.34
CA GLU A 206 -10.67 -12.87 13.47
C GLU A 206 -10.31 -13.59 12.16
N ALA A 207 -10.75 -13.06 11.01
CA ALA A 207 -10.42 -13.57 9.69
C ALA A 207 -8.89 -13.59 9.46
N ALA A 208 -8.21 -12.48 9.73
CA ALA A 208 -6.75 -12.40 9.59
C ALA A 208 -6.02 -13.37 10.55
N GLU A 209 -6.46 -13.47 11.81
CA GLU A 209 -5.90 -14.43 12.78
C GLU A 209 -6.07 -15.88 12.31
N ARG A 210 -7.22 -16.21 11.71
CA ARG A 210 -7.55 -17.53 11.17
C ARG A 210 -6.68 -17.88 9.97
N ILE A 211 -6.56 -16.98 8.99
CA ILE A 211 -5.69 -17.17 7.82
C ILE A 211 -4.23 -17.34 8.28
N GLY A 212 -3.77 -16.47 9.18
CA GLY A 212 -2.44 -16.57 9.77
C GLY A 212 -2.22 -17.90 10.51
N MET A 213 -3.24 -18.45 11.19
CA MET A 213 -3.17 -19.77 11.82
C MET A 213 -3.05 -20.89 10.79
N PHE A 214 -3.81 -20.86 9.69
CA PHE A 214 -3.69 -21.85 8.62
C PHE A 214 -2.31 -21.83 7.97
N LEU A 215 -1.83 -20.64 7.59
CA LEU A 215 -0.48 -20.44 7.05
C LEU A 215 0.58 -21.02 8.00
N ARG A 216 0.51 -20.70 9.30
CA ARG A 216 1.44 -21.26 10.31
C ARG A 216 1.33 -22.77 10.45
N SER A 217 0.14 -23.33 10.31
CA SER A 217 -0.14 -24.76 10.47
C SER A 217 0.43 -25.61 9.34
N THR A 218 0.74 -25.01 8.18
CA THR A 218 1.47 -25.71 7.12
C THR A 218 2.86 -26.16 7.56
N GLY A 219 3.50 -25.40 8.46
CA GLY A 219 4.91 -25.58 8.81
C GLY A 219 5.89 -25.23 7.68
N LYS A 220 5.41 -24.64 6.58
CA LYS A 220 6.17 -24.39 5.33
C LYS A 220 6.10 -22.94 4.87
N VAL A 221 5.85 -22.01 5.80
CA VAL A 221 5.87 -20.57 5.55
C VAL A 221 7.05 -19.93 6.26
N LYS A 222 7.69 -18.95 5.61
CA LYS A 222 8.79 -18.22 6.22
C LYS A 222 8.31 -17.42 7.42
N ARG A 223 9.21 -17.23 8.38
CA ARG A 223 8.98 -16.50 9.62
C ARG A 223 10.00 -15.39 9.78
N GLY A 224 9.59 -14.30 10.40
CA GLY A 224 10.45 -13.15 10.67
C GLY A 224 9.86 -11.88 10.09
N LEU A 225 10.61 -10.80 10.18
CA LEU A 225 10.19 -9.51 9.64
C LEU A 225 10.19 -9.57 8.11
N GLY A 226 9.14 -9.00 7.50
CA GLY A 226 9.02 -8.89 6.05
C GLY A 226 8.76 -10.20 5.30
N THR A 227 8.33 -11.26 5.99
CA THR A 227 7.91 -12.53 5.37
C THR A 227 6.40 -12.59 5.09
N ILE A 228 5.64 -11.70 5.70
CA ILE A 228 4.20 -11.53 5.50
C ILE A 228 3.90 -10.05 5.25
N ARG A 229 2.99 -9.77 4.30
CA ARG A 229 2.39 -8.46 4.07
C ARG A 229 0.87 -8.62 4.14
N GLN A 230 0.22 -7.61 4.69
CA GLN A 230 -1.22 -7.61 4.88
C GLN A 230 -1.74 -6.22 4.56
N ASP A 231 -2.66 -6.16 3.62
CA ASP A 231 -3.33 -4.94 3.21
C ASP A 231 -4.82 -5.07 3.55
N VAL A 232 -5.42 -3.97 4.01
CA VAL A 232 -6.81 -3.93 4.45
C VAL A 232 -7.58 -2.96 3.57
N ASN A 233 -8.63 -3.44 2.93
CA ASN A 233 -9.55 -2.63 2.15
C ASN A 233 -10.77 -2.31 3.01
N VAL A 234 -11.17 -1.05 3.11
CA VAL A 234 -12.32 -0.60 3.93
C VAL A 234 -13.20 0.35 3.13
N SER A 235 -14.51 0.20 3.27
CA SER A 235 -15.51 1.09 2.69
C SER A 235 -16.78 1.14 3.54
N ILE A 236 -17.52 2.25 3.45
CA ILE A 236 -18.89 2.40 3.98
C ILE A 236 -19.81 2.86 2.84
N ALA A 237 -21.13 2.71 3.00
CA ALA A 237 -22.11 2.85 1.91
C ALA A 237 -22.04 4.19 1.15
N ASP A 238 -21.92 5.31 1.86
CA ASP A 238 -21.81 6.65 1.28
C ASP A 238 -20.36 7.15 1.14
N GLY A 239 -19.40 6.31 1.50
CA GLY A 239 -17.97 6.60 1.53
C GLY A 239 -17.23 6.18 0.27
N ALA A 240 -16.00 5.72 0.45
CA ALA A 240 -15.14 5.25 -0.64
C ALA A 240 -14.36 4.00 -0.22
N ARG A 241 -13.96 3.19 -1.21
CA ARG A 241 -12.99 2.11 -0.98
C ARG A 241 -11.61 2.71 -0.75
N VAL A 242 -11.04 2.44 0.42
CA VAL A 242 -9.70 2.87 0.81
C VAL A 242 -8.87 1.63 1.14
N GLU A 243 -7.68 1.56 0.54
CA GLU A 243 -6.72 0.48 0.75
C GLU A 243 -5.62 0.98 1.71
N ILE A 244 -5.48 0.30 2.84
CA ILE A 244 -4.46 0.55 3.86
C ILE A 244 -3.38 -0.51 3.72
N LYS A 245 -2.22 -0.10 3.23
CA LYS A 245 -1.09 -1.01 2.94
C LYS A 245 -0.17 -1.23 4.13
N GLY A 246 0.38 -2.43 4.22
CA GLY A 246 1.50 -2.74 5.11
C GLY A 246 1.12 -2.83 6.58
N VAL A 247 -0.04 -3.40 6.89
CA VAL A 247 -0.49 -3.64 8.27
C VAL A 247 0.41 -4.69 8.93
N GLN A 248 1.31 -4.22 9.81
CA GLN A 248 2.37 -5.05 10.39
C GLN A 248 1.87 -6.01 11.47
N ALA A 249 0.91 -5.57 12.28
CA ALA A 249 0.46 -6.28 13.46
C ALA A 249 -1.00 -6.72 13.30
N LEU A 250 -1.25 -8.03 13.42
CA LEU A 250 -2.59 -8.63 13.30
C LEU A 250 -3.60 -8.03 14.28
N ASP A 251 -3.15 -7.72 15.50
CA ASP A 251 -3.98 -7.14 16.56
C ASP A 251 -4.44 -5.71 16.24
N GLN A 252 -3.76 -5.01 15.32
CA GLN A 252 -4.12 -3.66 14.89
C GLN A 252 -5.17 -3.64 13.78
N ILE A 253 -5.46 -4.76 13.11
CA ILE A 253 -6.39 -4.79 11.97
C ILE A 253 -7.76 -4.24 12.37
N GLY A 254 -8.30 -4.66 13.53
CA GLY A 254 -9.58 -4.14 14.00
C GLY A 254 -9.55 -2.62 14.25
N GLU A 255 -8.52 -2.13 14.93
CA GLU A 255 -8.36 -0.69 15.19
C GLU A 255 -8.21 0.12 13.89
N ILE A 256 -7.50 -0.41 12.89
CA ILE A 256 -7.32 0.22 11.59
C ILE A 256 -8.66 0.34 10.85
N VAL A 257 -9.46 -0.73 10.86
CA VAL A 257 -10.80 -0.72 10.23
C VAL A 257 -11.70 0.29 10.94
N ASP A 258 -11.76 0.27 12.27
CA ASP A 258 -12.60 1.19 13.03
C ASP A 258 -12.20 2.65 12.83
N ASN A 259 -10.91 2.94 12.90
CA ASN A 259 -10.39 4.28 12.62
C ASN A 259 -10.78 4.71 11.20
N GLU A 260 -10.61 3.87 10.19
CA GLU A 260 -10.95 4.24 8.81
C GLU A 260 -12.45 4.50 8.63
N VAL A 261 -13.32 3.71 9.28
CA VAL A 261 -14.76 3.99 9.32
C VAL A 261 -15.03 5.37 9.91
N SER A 262 -14.48 5.66 11.10
CA SER A 262 -14.64 6.96 11.77
C SER A 262 -14.15 8.12 10.90
N ARG A 263 -13.05 7.94 10.16
CA ARG A 263 -12.53 8.92 9.21
C ARG A 263 -13.51 9.20 8.09
N GLN A 264 -14.07 8.15 7.48
CA GLN A 264 -15.03 8.31 6.40
C GLN A 264 -16.30 8.98 6.91
N VAL A 265 -16.83 8.58 8.07
CA VAL A 265 -17.98 9.23 8.70
C VAL A 265 -17.74 10.73 8.91
N ALA A 266 -16.63 11.10 9.55
CA ALA A 266 -16.28 12.51 9.79
C ALA A 266 -16.12 13.31 8.48
N LEU A 267 -15.56 12.70 7.42
CA LEU A 267 -15.47 13.32 6.11
C LEU A 267 -16.82 13.51 5.42
N LEU A 268 -17.77 12.59 5.61
CA LEU A 268 -19.14 12.71 5.09
C LEU A 268 -19.88 13.84 5.80
N GLU A 269 -19.74 13.97 7.12
CA GLU A 269 -20.30 15.08 7.89
C GLU A 269 -19.74 16.43 7.42
N ILE A 270 -18.42 16.52 7.24
CA ILE A 270 -17.77 17.72 6.70
C ILE A 270 -18.28 18.04 5.29
N ARG A 271 -18.41 17.02 4.42
CA ARG A 271 -18.93 17.19 3.06
C ARG A 271 -20.34 17.78 3.08
N ASP A 272 -21.21 17.27 3.95
CA ASP A 272 -22.60 17.72 4.01
C ASP A 272 -22.71 19.13 4.60
N GLU A 273 -21.88 19.47 5.57
CA GLU A 273 -21.78 20.83 6.09
C GLU A 273 -21.20 21.82 5.06
N LEU A 274 -20.20 21.40 4.26
CA LEU A 274 -19.69 22.21 3.16
C LEU A 274 -20.75 22.46 2.08
N ARG A 275 -21.60 21.47 1.79
CA ARG A 275 -22.73 21.62 0.87
C ARG A 275 -23.77 22.59 1.42
N GLU A 276 -24.11 22.50 2.71
CA GLU A 276 -25.03 23.44 3.36
C GLU A 276 -24.51 24.89 3.35
N ARG A 277 -23.19 25.05 3.47
CA ARG A 277 -22.53 26.37 3.44
C ARG A 277 -22.29 26.92 2.03
N ASP A 278 -22.73 26.22 0.98
CA ASP A 278 -22.40 26.54 -0.43
C ASP A 278 -20.89 26.81 -0.60
N ALA A 279 -20.07 25.98 0.04
CA ALA A 279 -18.63 26.16 0.10
C ALA A 279 -17.97 26.10 -1.28
N SER A 280 -16.90 26.85 -1.46
CA SER A 280 -16.18 26.92 -2.74
C SER A 280 -14.69 27.13 -2.53
N VAL A 281 -13.90 26.65 -3.49
CA VAL A 281 -12.45 26.86 -3.54
C VAL A 281 -12.18 27.98 -4.53
N GLY A 282 -11.54 29.06 -4.07
CA GLY A 282 -11.16 30.17 -4.94
C GLY A 282 -9.83 29.96 -5.66
N GLU A 283 -9.38 30.98 -6.35
CA GLU A 283 -8.11 30.95 -7.09
C GLU A 283 -6.90 31.13 -6.17
N VAL A 284 -5.76 30.57 -6.58
CA VAL A 284 -4.48 30.76 -5.89
C VAL A 284 -4.07 32.23 -5.93
N GLN A 285 -3.67 32.77 -4.78
CA GLN A 285 -3.22 34.15 -4.60
C GLN A 285 -1.77 34.20 -4.12
N ASP A 286 -1.03 35.22 -4.55
CA ASP A 286 0.29 35.53 -4.00
C ASP A 286 0.10 36.31 -2.68
N ALA A 287 0.48 35.68 -1.57
CA ALA A 287 0.38 36.21 -0.22
C ALA A 287 1.75 36.64 0.33
N THR A 288 2.80 36.68 -0.49
CA THR A 288 4.17 36.92 -0.05
C THR A 288 4.31 38.26 0.69
N GLU A 289 3.68 39.33 0.18
CA GLU A 289 3.72 40.66 0.79
C GLU A 289 3.03 40.71 2.17
N VAL A 290 2.05 39.84 2.44
CA VAL A 290 1.37 39.78 3.75
C VAL A 290 2.32 39.30 4.84
N PHE A 291 3.22 38.38 4.49
CA PHE A 291 4.18 37.77 5.41
C PHE A 291 5.59 38.37 5.32
N ALA A 292 5.76 39.52 4.67
CA ALA A 292 7.07 40.12 4.44
C ALA A 292 7.84 40.43 5.73
N ASP A 293 7.11 40.80 6.80
CA ASP A 293 7.64 41.12 8.13
C ASP A 293 7.22 40.07 9.18
N THR A 294 6.96 38.82 8.76
CA THR A 294 6.49 37.75 9.65
C THR A 294 7.53 37.35 10.70
N GLU A 295 7.09 37.01 11.92
CA GLU A 295 7.96 36.44 12.96
C GLU A 295 8.05 34.90 12.86
N SER A 296 7.36 34.29 11.89
CA SER A 296 7.42 32.85 11.66
C SER A 296 8.72 32.45 10.95
N GLY A 297 9.65 31.86 11.69
CA GLY A 297 10.93 31.41 11.12
C GLY A 297 10.78 30.38 9.97
N VAL A 298 9.65 29.67 9.89
CA VAL A 298 9.35 28.78 8.75
C VAL A 298 9.06 29.61 7.50
N LEU A 299 8.18 30.61 7.60
CA LEU A 299 7.81 31.46 6.46
C LEU A 299 8.97 32.38 6.04
N GLU A 300 9.72 32.94 6.99
CA GLU A 300 10.94 33.72 6.70
C GLU A 300 11.91 32.95 5.80
N SER A 301 12.13 31.66 6.10
CA SER A 301 13.04 30.80 5.32
C SER A 301 12.55 30.51 3.89
N VAL A 302 11.23 30.57 3.67
CA VAL A 302 10.61 30.34 2.35
C VAL A 302 10.60 31.62 1.51
N ILE A 303 10.47 32.79 2.14
CA ILE A 303 10.42 34.08 1.44
C ILE A 303 11.79 34.46 0.86
N ASP A 304 12.91 34.00 1.46
CA ASP A 304 14.27 34.20 0.93
C ASP A 304 14.52 33.37 -0.35
N GLY A 305 13.98 33.86 -1.47
CA GLY A 305 14.10 33.24 -2.80
C GLY A 305 12.88 32.45 -3.26
N GLY A 306 11.82 32.35 -2.44
CA GLY A 306 10.55 31.70 -2.77
C GLY A 306 9.34 32.64 -2.76
N LYS A 307 8.15 32.05 -2.65
CA LYS A 307 6.87 32.76 -2.60
C LYS A 307 5.91 32.08 -1.64
N VAL A 308 5.04 32.85 -1.01
CA VAL A 308 3.92 32.33 -0.23
C VAL A 308 2.67 32.39 -1.09
N ALA A 309 2.11 31.22 -1.41
CA ALA A 309 0.84 31.11 -2.12
C ALA A 309 -0.28 30.74 -1.12
N ALA A 310 -1.43 31.39 -1.25
CA ALA A 310 -2.61 31.11 -0.46
C ALA A 310 -3.78 30.73 -1.37
N VAL A 311 -4.68 29.88 -0.89
CA VAL A 311 -5.92 29.52 -1.59
C VAL A 311 -7.10 29.77 -0.66
N PRO A 312 -8.04 30.66 -1.01
CA PRO A 312 -9.20 30.90 -0.17
C PRO A 312 -10.18 29.72 -0.27
N LEU A 313 -10.46 29.11 0.88
CA LEU A 313 -11.43 28.03 1.04
C LEU A 313 -12.71 28.61 1.67
N TYR A 314 -13.62 29.13 0.84
CA TYR A 314 -14.85 29.76 1.30
C TYR A 314 -15.80 28.71 1.90
N GLY A 315 -16.26 28.94 3.13
CA GLY A 315 -17.14 28.01 3.85
C GLY A 315 -16.42 26.92 4.66
N PHE A 316 -15.09 26.85 4.63
CA PHE A 316 -14.30 25.83 5.32
C PHE A 316 -13.92 26.16 6.77
N ALA A 317 -14.21 27.37 7.26
CA ALA A 317 -13.84 27.79 8.60
C ALA A 317 -14.39 26.84 9.68
N GLY A 318 -13.50 26.39 10.58
CA GLY A 318 -13.78 25.41 11.63
C GLY A 318 -13.89 23.95 11.15
N LEU A 319 -13.75 23.68 9.85
CA LEU A 319 -13.80 22.33 9.27
C LEU A 319 -12.41 21.78 8.95
N VAL A 320 -11.45 22.64 8.61
CA VAL A 320 -10.07 22.22 8.33
C VAL A 320 -9.39 21.73 9.59
N GLY A 321 -9.67 22.38 10.73
CA GLY A 321 -9.18 21.96 12.05
C GLY A 321 -9.97 20.82 12.69
N ARG A 322 -11.06 20.33 12.08
CA ARG A 322 -11.88 19.26 12.65
C ARG A 322 -11.13 17.94 12.63
N GLU A 323 -11.13 17.26 13.76
CA GLU A 323 -10.54 15.93 13.93
C GLU A 323 -11.36 14.88 13.16
N LEU A 324 -10.67 14.02 12.41
CA LEU A 324 -11.26 12.92 11.64
C LEU A 324 -11.02 11.56 12.31
N GLN A 325 -9.85 11.43 12.93
CA GLN A 325 -9.34 10.27 13.64
C GLN A 325 -8.39 10.79 14.72
N PRO A 326 -8.05 9.99 15.76
CA PRO A 326 -7.07 10.39 16.76
C PRO A 326 -5.81 11.00 16.13
N ASP A 327 -5.50 12.24 16.53
CA ASP A 327 -4.33 13.01 16.07
C ASP A 327 -4.32 13.39 14.56
N ARG A 328 -5.42 13.20 13.82
CA ARG A 328 -5.55 13.60 12.41
C ARG A 328 -6.78 14.47 12.17
N ARG A 329 -6.61 15.54 11.40
CA ARG A 329 -7.64 16.52 11.03
C ARG A 329 -7.83 16.56 9.52
N LEU A 330 -8.87 17.25 9.04
CA LEU A 330 -9.00 17.53 7.59
C LEU A 330 -7.76 18.26 7.03
N GLY A 331 -7.20 19.20 7.77
CA GLY A 331 -5.95 19.89 7.42
C GLY A 331 -4.75 18.95 7.32
N THR A 332 -4.74 17.84 8.08
CA THR A 332 -3.72 16.79 7.95
C THR A 332 -3.81 16.11 6.58
N GLU A 333 -5.01 15.81 6.08
CA GLU A 333 -5.20 15.24 4.73
C GLU A 333 -4.74 16.20 3.63
N PHE A 334 -5.02 17.50 3.78
CA PHE A 334 -4.50 18.53 2.86
C PHE A 334 -2.98 18.58 2.87
N SER A 335 -2.36 18.54 4.05
CA SER A 335 -0.91 18.50 4.22
C SER A 335 -0.28 17.25 3.58
N ASP A 336 -0.89 16.08 3.78
CA ASP A 336 -0.42 14.82 3.19
C ASP A 336 -0.51 14.84 1.66
N HIS A 337 -1.57 15.43 1.10
CA HIS A 337 -1.70 15.62 -0.34
C HIS A 337 -0.66 16.62 -0.90
N ALA A 338 -0.42 17.72 -0.19
CA ALA A 338 0.57 18.72 -0.59
C ALA A 338 2.01 18.17 -0.54
N LYS A 339 2.35 17.36 0.47
CA LYS A 339 3.67 16.73 0.61
C LYS A 339 4.02 15.80 -0.55
N ARG A 340 3.03 15.08 -1.09
CA ARG A 340 3.21 14.26 -2.30
C ARG A 340 3.63 15.07 -3.53
N HIS A 341 3.34 16.37 -3.53
CA HIS A 341 3.71 17.31 -4.58
C HIS A 341 4.95 18.16 -4.22
N GLY A 342 5.72 17.73 -3.21
CA GLY A 342 7.01 18.33 -2.83
C GLY A 342 6.95 19.45 -1.80
N ALA A 343 5.76 19.75 -1.22
CA ALA A 343 5.68 20.70 -0.11
C ALA A 343 6.22 20.10 1.19
N GLY A 344 6.83 20.91 2.06
CA GLY A 344 7.20 20.48 3.42
C GLY A 344 6.00 20.33 4.38
N GLY A 345 4.88 20.95 4.03
CA GLY A 345 3.63 21.03 4.80
C GLY A 345 2.79 22.20 4.30
N ILE A 346 1.71 22.50 5.00
CA ILE A 346 0.84 23.66 4.75
C ILE A 346 0.54 24.37 6.07
N PHE A 347 0.07 25.61 5.98
CA PHE A 347 -0.61 26.30 7.07
C PHE A 347 -2.09 26.49 6.71
N HIS A 348 -2.99 26.44 7.69
CA HIS A 348 -4.41 26.73 7.48
C HIS A 348 -5.03 27.60 8.58
N THR A 349 -6.12 28.31 8.27
CA THR A 349 -6.71 29.29 9.19
C THR A 349 -7.15 28.71 10.53
N ASP A 350 -7.66 27.47 10.56
CA ASP A 350 -8.12 26.85 11.81
C ASP A 350 -7.00 26.45 12.80
N GLU A 351 -5.72 26.47 12.39
CA GLU A 351 -4.57 26.24 13.30
C GLU A 351 -3.81 27.53 13.62
N LEU A 352 -4.21 28.66 13.04
CA LEU A 352 -3.62 29.98 13.24
C LEU A 352 -4.55 30.87 14.10
N PRO A 353 -4.02 31.81 14.89
CA PRO A 353 -2.61 32.22 15.00
C PRO A 353 -1.76 31.24 15.81
N ALA A 354 -0.64 30.81 15.21
CA ALA A 354 0.35 29.92 15.80
C ALA A 354 1.67 29.99 15.01
N TYR A 355 2.71 29.28 15.45
CA TYR A 355 3.98 29.13 14.71
C TYR A 355 4.69 30.46 14.36
N GLY A 356 4.50 31.50 15.16
CA GLY A 356 5.05 32.84 14.91
C GLY A 356 4.23 33.69 13.94
N VAL A 357 3.10 33.18 13.43
CA VAL A 357 2.13 33.97 12.65
C VAL A 357 1.14 34.65 13.60
N THR A 358 1.01 35.95 13.46
CA THR A 358 0.17 36.83 14.28
C THR A 358 -1.25 36.94 13.74
N GLU A 359 -2.19 37.37 14.59
CA GLU A 359 -3.58 37.58 14.18
C GLU A 359 -3.71 38.64 13.06
N GLY A 360 -2.81 39.63 13.00
CA GLY A 360 -2.79 40.65 11.95
C GLY A 360 -2.41 40.12 10.56
N GLU A 361 -1.70 38.99 10.50
CA GLU A 361 -1.32 38.33 9.24
C GLU A 361 -2.37 37.31 8.76
N VAL A 362 -3.30 36.92 9.64
CA VAL A 362 -4.35 35.93 9.36
C VAL A 362 -5.64 36.59 8.83
N VAL A 363 -5.86 37.87 9.14
CA VAL A 363 -7.12 38.61 8.88
C VAL A 363 -7.18 39.28 7.52
#